data_AF-V7IBL1-F1
#
_entry.id   AF-V7IBL1-F1
#
_cell.length_a   1.000
_cell.length_b   1.000
_cell.length_c   1.000
_cell.angle_alpha   90.00
_cell.angle_beta   90.00
_cell.angle_gamma   90.00
#
_symmetry.space_group_name_H-M   'P 1'
#
loop_
_entity.id
_entity.type
_entity.pdbx_description
1 polymer ?
#
loop_
_entity_poly.entity_id
_entity_poly.type
_entity_poly.pdbx_seq_one_letter_code
_entity_poly.pdbx_strand_id
1 'polypeptide(L)'
;MNYFTKEWYMTMQKTDLHFGLEKSRKAGKFSEEYFRKLYKRKLAEFIRFERRMAEESMYDSDLEELEYFDEYEKEDIQRNGEDAVLKPLLIFADQPVDLLEGVHDEELKEPVVFDAERHEAIFEEVFQERLKSYEEILPEKIRGRIADLRVFTLGKATGKVLKKVKKLSNRNNRKVERAAREYHKYLKKAKPIRKLYKDGFDLHDCRITEVISEKGKLTIDLDNSGGFTDVERLVLLDPEITLIENELSGFYWLYEEVYRKGDRYELNVLLSGQDGIKSYFTVTYDKILMVHGEKDWGDFE
;
A
#
# COMPACT_ATOMS: atom_id res chain seq x y z
N MET A 1 4.53 16.34 11.92
CA MET A 1 3.68 15.14 12.13
C MET A 1 3.87 14.58 13.53
N ASN A 2 2.79 14.21 14.19
CA ASN A 2 2.77 13.67 15.56
C ASN A 2 2.40 12.18 15.62
N TYR A 3 1.62 11.68 14.66
CA TYR A 3 1.05 10.33 14.64
C TYR A 3 1.58 9.49 13.46
N PHE A 4 1.39 9.93 12.22
CA PHE A 4 1.82 9.23 11.00
C PHE A 4 3.25 9.60 10.59
N THR A 5 4.17 9.46 11.55
CA THR A 5 5.60 9.71 11.36
C THR A 5 6.27 8.66 10.45
N LYS A 6 7.50 8.94 9.98
CA LYS A 6 8.37 7.96 9.30
C LYS A 6 8.51 6.67 10.12
N GLU A 7 8.73 6.77 11.42
CA GLU A 7 8.83 5.60 12.31
C GLU A 7 7.52 4.82 12.41
N TRP A 8 6.39 5.53 12.42
CA TRP A 8 5.07 4.92 12.35
C TRP A 8 4.89 4.17 11.03
N TYR A 9 5.20 4.81 9.90
CA TYR A 9 5.10 4.21 8.57
C TYR A 9 5.98 2.96 8.46
N MET A 10 7.25 3.03 8.89
CA MET A 10 8.13 1.86 8.93
C MET A 10 7.63 0.76 9.87
N THR A 11 6.82 1.08 10.88
CA THR A 11 6.16 0.08 11.73
C THR A 11 4.92 -0.51 11.05
N MET A 12 4.19 0.29 10.29
CA MET A 12 3.02 -0.09 9.49
C MET A 12 3.41 -1.10 8.41
N GLN A 13 4.53 -0.91 7.71
CA GLN A 13 5.11 -1.86 6.74
C GLN A 13 5.52 -3.23 7.34
N LYS A 14 5.19 -3.51 8.61
CA LYS A 14 5.56 -4.71 9.37
C LYS A 14 4.37 -5.28 10.14
N THR A 15 3.13 -4.94 9.77
CA THR A 15 1.91 -5.35 10.48
C THR A 15 1.35 -6.69 10.05
N ASP A 16 1.76 -7.15 8.88
CA ASP A 16 1.21 -8.23 8.05
C ASP A 16 2.27 -9.29 7.72
N LEU A 17 3.54 -9.12 8.10
CA LEU A 17 4.65 -10.06 7.80
C LEU A 17 4.39 -11.58 8.01
N HIS A 18 3.33 -11.93 8.75
CA HIS A 18 2.90 -13.31 8.99
C HIS A 18 1.89 -13.85 7.99
N PHE A 19 1.23 -12.98 7.23
CA PHE A 19 0.33 -13.32 6.14
C PHE A 19 1.08 -14.08 5.04
N GLY A 20 0.41 -15.06 4.45
CA GLY A 20 1.01 -15.98 3.48
C GLY A 20 2.05 -16.96 4.05
N LEU A 21 2.47 -16.85 5.32
CA LEU A 21 3.42 -17.78 5.93
C LEU A 21 2.75 -19.06 6.44
N GLU A 22 3.19 -20.19 5.90
CA GLU A 22 2.79 -21.51 6.36
C GLU A 22 3.90 -22.25 7.10
N LYS A 23 3.49 -23.08 8.04
CA LYS A 23 4.41 -23.91 8.83
C LYS A 23 5.01 -25.03 7.96
N SER A 24 6.33 -25.08 7.88
CA SER A 24 7.10 -26.17 7.26
C SER A 24 8.20 -26.67 8.20
N ARG A 25 8.27 -27.99 8.42
CA ARG A 25 9.41 -28.61 9.13
C ARG A 25 10.70 -28.51 8.32
N LYS A 26 10.61 -28.57 6.99
CA LYS A 26 11.75 -28.50 6.07
C LYS A 26 12.42 -27.12 6.08
N ALA A 27 11.67 -26.06 6.39
CA ALA A 27 12.20 -24.70 6.56
C ALA A 27 13.13 -24.53 7.80
N GLY A 28 13.31 -25.57 8.62
CA GLY A 28 14.21 -25.54 9.77
C GLY A 28 15.68 -25.82 9.45
N LYS A 29 16.01 -26.13 8.20
CA LYS A 29 17.38 -26.38 7.73
C LYS A 29 17.54 -25.77 6.34
N PHE A 30 18.75 -25.31 6.03
CA PHE A 30 19.11 -24.90 4.68
C PHE A 30 19.08 -26.13 3.75
N SER A 31 18.45 -26.01 2.59
CA SER A 31 18.40 -27.09 1.59
C SER A 31 18.08 -26.49 0.21
N GLU A 32 19.10 -26.51 -0.65
CA GLU A 32 18.98 -26.01 -2.02
C GLU A 32 17.94 -26.81 -2.83
N GLU A 33 17.89 -28.14 -2.64
CA GLU A 33 16.88 -29.00 -3.26
C GLU A 33 15.45 -28.59 -2.84
N TYR A 34 15.25 -28.32 -1.55
CA TYR A 34 13.95 -27.90 -1.05
C TYR A 34 13.54 -26.53 -1.59
N PHE A 35 14.46 -25.56 -1.61
CA PHE A 35 14.23 -24.24 -2.20
C PHE A 35 13.84 -24.37 -3.68
N ARG A 36 14.64 -25.04 -4.51
CA ARG A 36 14.36 -25.18 -5.95
C ARG A 36 13.00 -25.83 -6.23
N LYS A 37 12.64 -26.87 -5.46
CA LYS A 37 11.34 -27.52 -5.60
C LYS A 37 10.18 -26.61 -5.18
N LEU A 38 10.37 -25.84 -4.10
CA LEU A 38 9.37 -24.90 -3.61
C LEU A 38 9.17 -23.73 -4.57
N TYR A 39 10.26 -23.17 -5.08
CA TYR A 39 10.26 -22.06 -6.04
C TYR A 39 9.50 -22.46 -7.31
N LYS A 40 9.87 -23.58 -7.95
CA LYS A 40 9.17 -24.09 -9.15
C LYS A 40 7.68 -24.29 -8.93
N ARG A 41 7.30 -24.80 -7.75
CA ARG A 41 5.89 -24.97 -7.40
C ARG A 41 5.17 -23.63 -7.26
N LYS A 42 5.80 -22.66 -6.59
CA LYS A 42 5.22 -21.33 -6.36
C LYS A 42 5.09 -20.53 -7.65
N LEU A 43 6.09 -20.61 -8.53
CA LEU A 43 6.02 -20.05 -9.87
C LEU A 43 4.87 -20.65 -10.67
N ALA A 44 4.73 -21.98 -10.68
CA ALA A 44 3.62 -22.63 -11.37
C ALA A 44 2.25 -22.28 -10.75
N GLU A 45 2.16 -22.07 -9.44
CA GLU A 45 0.95 -21.55 -8.78
C GLU A 45 0.62 -20.12 -9.24
N PHE A 46 1.62 -19.25 -9.33
CA PHE A 46 1.50 -17.87 -9.82
C PHE A 46 1.02 -17.83 -11.28
N ILE A 47 1.73 -18.48 -12.20
CA ILE A 47 1.37 -18.55 -13.64
C ILE A 47 -0.05 -19.08 -13.85
N ARG A 48 -0.48 -20.09 -13.09
CA ARG A 48 -1.85 -20.61 -13.19
C ARG A 48 -2.89 -19.60 -12.73
N PHE A 49 -2.59 -18.84 -11.68
CA PHE A 49 -3.48 -17.80 -11.18
C PHE A 49 -3.60 -16.66 -12.19
N GLU A 50 -2.47 -16.13 -12.67
CA GLU A 50 -2.43 -15.06 -13.68
C GLU A 50 -3.17 -15.45 -14.97
N ARG A 51 -2.97 -16.69 -15.44
CA ARG A 51 -3.72 -17.23 -16.58
C ARG A 51 -5.22 -17.23 -16.33
N ARG A 52 -5.65 -17.71 -15.17
CA ARG A 52 -7.07 -17.75 -14.81
C ARG A 52 -7.66 -16.35 -14.75
N MET A 53 -6.96 -15.38 -14.17
CA MET A 53 -7.42 -13.98 -14.13
C MET A 53 -7.55 -13.39 -15.54
N ALA A 54 -6.59 -13.65 -16.43
CA ALA A 54 -6.67 -13.23 -17.83
C ALA A 54 -7.85 -13.89 -18.57
N GLU A 55 -8.08 -15.20 -18.34
CA GLU A 55 -9.20 -15.94 -18.92
C GLU A 55 -10.56 -15.46 -18.36
N GLU A 56 -10.70 -15.23 -17.05
CA GLU A 56 -11.93 -14.72 -16.42
C GLU A 56 -12.22 -13.28 -16.87
N SER A 57 -11.20 -12.43 -17.03
CA SER A 57 -11.34 -11.08 -17.60
C SER A 57 -11.76 -11.04 -19.07
N MET A 58 -11.66 -12.17 -19.79
CA MET A 58 -12.16 -12.31 -21.16
C MET A 58 -13.65 -12.71 -21.23
N TYR A 59 -14.25 -13.15 -20.13
CA TYR A 59 -15.64 -13.67 -20.10
C TYR A 59 -16.63 -12.77 -19.36
N ASP A 60 -16.21 -11.63 -18.82
CA ASP A 60 -17.08 -10.74 -18.04
C ASP A 60 -17.32 -9.40 -18.78
N SER A 61 -17.89 -9.50 -19.99
CA SER A 61 -18.49 -8.36 -20.69
C SER A 61 -20.02 -8.35 -20.62
N ASP A 62 -20.62 -9.11 -19.71
CA ASP A 62 -22.06 -9.08 -19.42
C ASP A 62 -22.25 -8.76 -17.92
N LEU A 63 -22.19 -7.45 -17.64
CA LEU A 63 -22.57 -6.80 -16.39
C LEU A 63 -24.02 -7.15 -16.02
N GLU A 64 -24.25 -8.24 -15.28
CA GLU A 64 -25.55 -8.45 -14.60
C GLU A 64 -25.49 -9.31 -13.33
N GLU A 65 -24.31 -9.75 -12.85
CA GLU A 65 -24.22 -10.65 -11.68
C GLU A 65 -23.27 -10.17 -10.55
N LEU A 66 -23.14 -8.85 -10.34
CA LEU A 66 -22.41 -8.27 -9.20
C LEU A 66 -23.31 -7.89 -8.00
N GLU A 67 -24.57 -8.33 -7.96
CA GLU A 67 -25.52 -8.03 -6.87
C GLU A 67 -25.33 -8.86 -5.57
N TYR A 68 -24.21 -9.58 -5.38
CA TYR A 68 -24.04 -10.48 -4.23
C TYR A 68 -22.69 -10.41 -3.49
N PHE A 69 -22.00 -9.26 -3.50
CA PHE A 69 -20.72 -9.12 -2.79
C PHE A 69 -20.79 -8.53 -1.38
N ASP A 70 -21.93 -8.01 -0.91
CA ASP A 70 -21.98 -7.22 0.34
C ASP A 70 -22.36 -8.03 1.61
N GLU A 71 -22.86 -9.26 1.47
CA GLU A 71 -23.22 -10.12 2.63
C GLU A 71 -22.25 -11.29 2.89
N TYR A 72 -21.41 -11.68 1.92
CA TYR A 72 -20.52 -12.84 2.06
C TYR A 72 -19.28 -12.58 2.94
N GLU A 73 -18.90 -11.32 3.20
CA GLU A 73 -17.74 -11.03 4.07
C GLU A 73 -18.02 -11.24 5.56
N LYS A 74 -19.27 -11.22 6.04
CA LYS A 74 -19.52 -11.28 7.50
C LYS A 74 -19.64 -12.70 8.06
N GLU A 75 -20.15 -13.66 7.28
CA GLU A 75 -20.36 -15.02 7.77
C GLU A 75 -19.23 -16.00 7.44
N ASP A 76 -18.54 -15.86 6.30
CA ASP A 76 -17.49 -16.81 5.91
C ASP A 76 -16.11 -16.52 6.53
N ILE A 77 -15.83 -15.26 6.91
CA ILE A 77 -14.66 -14.90 7.73
C ILE A 77 -14.70 -15.61 9.09
N GLN A 78 -15.90 -15.90 9.62
CA GLN A 78 -16.05 -16.65 10.87
C GLN A 78 -16.02 -18.18 10.68
N ARG A 79 -16.38 -18.69 9.51
CA ARG A 79 -16.66 -20.12 9.32
C ARG A 79 -15.53 -20.91 8.66
N ASN A 80 -14.75 -20.29 7.77
CA ASN A 80 -13.68 -20.93 7.02
C ASN A 80 -12.39 -20.09 7.07
N GLY A 81 -11.92 -19.79 8.29
CA GLY A 81 -10.92 -18.74 8.55
C GLY A 81 -9.80 -18.64 7.53
N GLU A 82 -9.66 -17.47 6.89
CA GLU A 82 -8.52 -16.95 6.09
C GLU A 82 -7.92 -17.83 4.97
N ASP A 83 -8.27 -19.11 4.81
CA ASP A 83 -7.30 -20.11 4.31
C ASP A 83 -7.55 -20.70 2.90
N ALA A 84 -8.55 -20.31 2.12
CA ALA A 84 -8.85 -21.02 0.86
C ALA A 84 -8.69 -20.17 -0.42
N VAL A 85 -9.12 -18.91 -0.42
CA VAL A 85 -9.18 -18.10 -1.67
C VAL A 85 -8.00 -17.12 -1.80
N LEU A 86 -7.43 -16.66 -0.68
CA LEU A 86 -6.35 -15.65 -0.64
C LEU A 86 -4.91 -16.22 -0.60
N LYS A 87 -4.73 -17.55 -0.60
CA LYS A 87 -3.42 -18.18 -0.37
C LYS A 87 -2.35 -17.95 -1.46
N PRO A 88 -2.67 -17.83 -2.76
CA PRO A 88 -1.70 -17.42 -3.77
C PRO A 88 -1.36 -15.93 -3.66
N LEU A 89 -2.38 -15.12 -3.34
CA LEU A 89 -2.32 -13.66 -3.25
C LEU A 89 -1.45 -13.19 -2.09
N LEU A 90 -1.58 -13.69 -0.85
CA LEU A 90 -0.90 -13.08 0.32
C LEU A 90 0.65 -13.10 0.32
N ILE A 91 1.30 -13.88 -0.54
CA ILE A 91 2.77 -13.79 -0.71
C ILE A 91 3.14 -12.54 -1.54
N PHE A 92 2.22 -12.06 -2.39
CA PHE A 92 2.42 -11.09 -3.47
C PHE A 92 1.40 -9.93 -3.51
N ALA A 93 0.36 -9.95 -2.68
CA ALA A 93 -0.75 -8.97 -2.66
C ALA A 93 -0.45 -7.72 -1.83
N ASP A 94 0.74 -7.67 -1.23
CA ASP A 94 1.17 -6.61 -0.32
C ASP A 94 2.23 -5.71 -0.99
N GLN A 95 2.21 -5.63 -2.33
CA GLN A 95 3.12 -4.77 -3.08
C GLN A 95 2.64 -3.32 -3.02
N PRO A 96 3.57 -2.35 -2.93
CA PRO A 96 3.26 -0.96 -3.30
C PRO A 96 2.72 -0.95 -4.73
N VAL A 97 1.68 -0.15 -4.95
CA VAL A 97 1.00 0.05 -6.24
C VAL A 97 2.01 0.41 -7.37
N ASP A 98 3.18 0.93 -7.00
CA ASP A 98 4.31 1.29 -7.87
C ASP A 98 4.76 0.22 -8.90
N LEU A 99 4.64 -1.09 -8.64
CA LEU A 99 5.02 -2.14 -9.63
C LEU A 99 3.94 -2.40 -10.70
N LEU A 100 2.73 -1.87 -10.52
CA LEU A 100 1.64 -1.97 -11.49
C LEU A 100 1.48 -0.68 -12.32
N GLU A 101 2.11 0.44 -11.93
CA GLU A 101 2.03 1.75 -12.61
C GLU A 101 2.79 1.82 -13.96
N GLY A 102 3.04 0.68 -14.60
CA GLY A 102 3.58 0.60 -15.96
C GLY A 102 2.56 0.20 -17.04
N VAL A 103 1.29 -0.02 -16.69
CA VAL A 103 0.29 -0.60 -17.61
C VAL A 103 -1.05 0.13 -17.55
N HIS A 104 -1.04 1.45 -17.67
CA HIS A 104 -2.20 2.19 -18.17
C HIS A 104 -1.81 2.93 -19.45
N ASP A 105 -1.43 2.17 -20.48
CA ASP A 105 -1.62 2.65 -21.84
C ASP A 105 -3.12 2.59 -22.12
N GLU A 106 -3.78 3.74 -22.19
CA GLU A 106 -5.19 3.93 -22.57
C GLU A 106 -5.51 3.46 -24.01
N GLU A 107 -4.61 2.74 -24.69
CA GLU A 107 -4.77 2.31 -26.09
C GLU A 107 -4.78 0.79 -26.34
N LEU A 108 -4.72 -0.08 -25.32
CA LEU A 108 -4.78 -1.54 -25.57
C LEU A 108 -6.21 -2.10 -25.47
N LYS A 109 -7.01 -1.88 -26.51
CA LYS A 109 -8.19 -2.71 -26.85
C LYS A 109 -7.80 -4.03 -27.55
N GLU A 110 -6.69 -4.65 -27.15
CA GLU A 110 -6.36 -6.00 -27.58
C GLU A 110 -6.53 -6.97 -26.41
N PRO A 111 -7.15 -8.14 -26.62
CA PRO A 111 -7.32 -9.12 -25.56
C PRO A 111 -5.96 -9.44 -24.95
N VAL A 112 -5.86 -9.36 -23.63
CA VAL A 112 -4.63 -9.68 -22.89
C VAL A 112 -4.25 -11.13 -23.18
N VAL A 113 -3.34 -11.34 -24.13
CA VAL A 113 -2.83 -12.68 -24.43
C VAL A 113 -1.90 -13.07 -23.29
N PHE A 114 -2.27 -14.12 -22.56
CA PHE A 114 -1.45 -14.64 -21.48
C PHE A 114 -0.06 -15.04 -21.99
N ASP A 115 0.99 -14.36 -21.48
CA ASP A 115 2.40 -14.65 -21.77
C ASP A 115 3.08 -15.25 -20.54
N ALA A 116 3.33 -16.56 -20.60
CA ALA A 116 3.98 -17.29 -19.52
C ALA A 116 5.39 -16.77 -19.22
N GLU A 117 6.18 -16.41 -20.24
CA GLU A 117 7.57 -15.96 -20.06
C GLU A 117 7.60 -14.59 -19.37
N ARG A 118 6.68 -13.69 -19.74
CA ARG A 118 6.50 -12.40 -19.04
C ARG A 118 6.14 -12.60 -17.56
N HIS A 119 5.18 -13.48 -17.25
CA HIS A 119 4.80 -13.74 -15.86
C HIS A 119 5.89 -14.48 -15.07
N GLU A 120 6.75 -15.26 -15.72
CA GLU A 120 7.96 -15.80 -15.09
C GLU A 120 8.94 -14.70 -14.66
N ALA A 121 9.16 -13.70 -15.52
CA ALA A 121 10.02 -12.56 -15.20
C ALA A 121 9.45 -11.72 -14.04
N ILE A 122 8.14 -11.42 -14.07
CA ILE A 122 7.44 -10.71 -12.99
C ILE A 122 7.58 -11.45 -11.65
N PHE A 123 7.40 -12.77 -11.65
CA PHE A 123 7.53 -13.57 -10.43
C PHE A 123 8.94 -13.48 -9.84
N GLU A 124 9.98 -13.53 -10.68
CA GLU A 124 11.37 -13.43 -10.21
C GLU A 124 11.66 -12.04 -9.65
N GLU A 125 11.26 -10.98 -10.33
CA GLU A 125 11.41 -9.60 -9.87
C GLU A 125 10.79 -9.40 -8.47
N VAL A 126 9.51 -9.74 -8.34
CA VAL A 126 8.77 -9.64 -7.09
C VAL A 126 9.40 -10.51 -5.99
N PHE A 127 9.88 -11.71 -6.33
CA PHE A 127 10.57 -12.57 -5.39
C PHE A 127 11.88 -11.93 -4.87
N GLN A 128 12.68 -11.32 -5.75
CA GLN A 128 13.93 -10.68 -5.37
C GLN A 128 13.71 -9.43 -4.52
N GLU A 129 12.71 -8.61 -4.85
CA GLU A 129 12.34 -7.44 -4.05
C GLU A 129 11.82 -7.83 -2.66
N ARG A 130 10.97 -8.86 -2.58
CA ARG A 130 10.47 -9.37 -1.29
C ARG A 130 11.60 -9.99 -0.47
N LEU A 131 12.57 -10.65 -1.11
CA LEU A 131 13.76 -11.15 -0.43
C LEU A 131 14.59 -10.01 0.16
N LYS A 132 14.90 -8.98 -0.64
CA LYS A 132 15.65 -7.79 -0.20
C LYS A 132 14.94 -7.05 0.93
N SER A 133 13.64 -6.80 0.80
CA SER A 133 12.86 -6.14 1.85
C SER A 133 12.88 -6.94 3.16
N TYR A 134 12.77 -8.27 3.12
CA TYR A 134 12.90 -9.09 4.32
C TYR A 134 14.30 -9.05 4.96
N GLU A 135 15.36 -8.84 4.19
CA GLU A 135 16.69 -8.60 4.76
C GLU A 135 16.74 -7.31 5.59
N GLU A 136 16.02 -6.28 5.17
CA GLU A 136 16.00 -4.95 5.80
C GLU A 136 14.98 -4.85 6.95
N ILE A 137 13.77 -5.37 6.76
CA ILE A 137 12.65 -5.11 7.68
C ILE A 137 12.56 -6.11 8.84
N LEU A 138 13.03 -7.35 8.66
CA LEU A 138 12.95 -8.38 9.68
C LEU A 138 13.94 -8.10 10.82
N PRO A 139 13.49 -8.06 12.08
CA PRO A 139 14.41 -7.91 13.20
C PRO A 139 15.39 -9.08 13.28
N GLU A 140 16.65 -8.80 13.61
CA GLU A 140 17.72 -9.81 13.70
C GLU A 140 17.36 -11.03 14.57
N LYS A 141 16.61 -10.80 15.67
CA LYS A 141 16.12 -11.87 16.57
C LYS A 141 15.15 -12.87 15.92
N ILE A 142 14.57 -12.52 14.78
CA ILE A 142 13.75 -13.36 13.92
C ILE A 142 14.59 -13.85 12.74
N ARG A 143 15.29 -12.96 12.04
CA ARG A 143 16.12 -13.27 10.87
C ARG A 143 17.15 -14.36 11.17
N GLY A 144 17.90 -14.25 12.26
CA GLY A 144 18.86 -15.27 12.71
C GLY A 144 18.24 -16.61 13.16
N ARG A 145 16.92 -16.79 13.07
CA ARG A 145 16.22 -18.07 13.29
C ARG A 145 15.64 -18.67 12.02
N ILE A 146 15.76 -17.98 10.90
CA ILE A 146 15.36 -18.45 9.58
C ILE A 146 16.59 -19.17 8.99
N ALA A 147 16.42 -20.43 8.59
CA ALA A 147 17.53 -21.22 8.07
C ALA A 147 17.86 -20.90 6.61
N ASP A 148 16.85 -20.47 5.84
CA ASP A 148 16.99 -20.02 4.45
C ASP A 148 15.94 -18.93 4.21
N LEU A 149 16.38 -17.69 3.98
CA LEU A 149 15.48 -16.56 3.80
C LEU A 149 14.66 -16.69 2.51
N ARG A 150 15.20 -17.34 1.47
CA ARG A 150 14.50 -17.58 0.21
C ARG A 150 13.27 -18.48 0.42
N VAL A 151 13.40 -19.50 1.28
CA VAL A 151 12.28 -20.38 1.66
C VAL A 151 11.23 -19.62 2.48
N PHE A 152 11.67 -18.68 3.33
CA PHE A 152 10.77 -17.79 4.06
C PHE A 152 10.01 -16.85 3.12
N THR A 153 10.70 -16.26 2.14
CA THR A 153 10.11 -15.41 1.09
C THR A 153 9.02 -16.15 0.31
N LEU A 154 9.22 -17.44 0.01
CA LEU A 154 8.22 -18.30 -0.63
C LEU A 154 7.08 -18.77 0.30
N GLY A 155 6.88 -18.10 1.43
CA GLY A 155 5.77 -18.34 2.35
C GLY A 155 5.96 -19.53 3.29
N LYS A 156 7.20 -19.98 3.58
CA LYS A 156 7.43 -21.15 4.46
C LYS A 156 8.34 -20.84 5.64
N ALA A 157 7.85 -21.10 6.85
CA ALA A 157 8.60 -20.87 8.07
C ALA A 157 8.49 -22.05 9.04
N THR A 158 9.46 -22.19 9.95
CA THR A 158 9.27 -23.11 11.09
C THR A 158 8.16 -22.58 12.01
N GLY A 159 7.49 -23.47 12.75
CA GLY A 159 6.46 -23.04 13.70
C GLY A 159 6.98 -22.07 14.78
N LYS A 160 8.27 -22.15 15.15
CA LYS A 160 8.90 -21.21 16.09
C LYS A 160 9.09 -19.82 15.47
N VAL A 161 9.49 -19.75 14.20
CA VAL A 161 9.62 -18.49 13.44
C VAL A 161 8.23 -17.87 13.22
N LEU A 162 7.28 -18.64 12.69
CA LEU A 162 5.91 -18.18 12.44
C LEU A 162 5.27 -17.54 13.69
N LYS A 163 5.38 -18.21 14.85
CA LYS A 163 4.87 -17.66 16.13
C LYS A 163 5.52 -16.33 16.51
N LYS A 164 6.80 -16.15 16.22
CA LYS A 164 7.52 -14.90 16.48
C LYS A 164 7.10 -13.79 15.53
N VAL A 165 6.97 -14.09 14.24
CA VAL A 165 6.52 -13.13 13.22
C VAL A 165 5.09 -12.69 13.53
N LYS A 166 4.15 -13.61 13.77
CA LYS A 166 2.78 -13.27 14.17
C LYS A 166 2.72 -12.40 15.42
N LYS A 167 3.57 -12.67 16.42
CA LYS A 167 3.66 -11.81 17.62
C LYS A 167 4.21 -10.41 17.31
N LEU A 168 5.17 -10.30 16.39
CA LEU A 168 5.71 -9.01 15.94
C LEU A 168 4.63 -8.22 15.19
N SER A 169 4.04 -8.82 14.16
CA SER A 169 2.94 -8.28 13.35
C SER A 169 1.81 -7.74 14.23
N ASN A 170 1.24 -8.57 15.11
CA ASN A 170 0.16 -8.15 16.01
C ASN A 170 0.56 -7.01 16.95
N ARG A 171 1.81 -6.97 17.41
CA ARG A 171 2.30 -5.89 18.26
C ARG A 171 2.46 -4.59 17.48
N ASN A 172 2.96 -4.66 16.26
CA ASN A 172 3.11 -3.52 15.37
C ASN A 172 1.73 -2.97 15.00
N ASN A 173 0.78 -3.84 14.63
CA ASN A 173 -0.57 -3.42 14.27
C ASN A 173 -1.24 -2.63 15.41
N ARG A 174 -1.13 -3.12 16.65
CA ARG A 174 -1.63 -2.39 17.84
C ARG A 174 -1.02 -1.00 18.02
N LYS A 175 0.26 -0.82 17.67
CA LYS A 175 0.93 0.51 17.74
C LYS A 175 0.41 1.42 16.64
N VAL A 176 0.34 0.91 15.42
CA VAL A 176 -0.10 1.62 14.22
C VAL A 176 -1.53 2.11 14.40
N GLU A 177 -2.44 1.21 14.77
CA GLU A 177 -3.83 1.56 15.05
C GLU A 177 -4.00 2.52 16.22
N ARG A 178 -3.12 2.45 17.24
CA ARG A 178 -3.21 3.40 18.35
C ARG A 178 -2.99 4.82 17.84
N ALA A 179 -1.98 5.05 17.00
CA ALA A 179 -1.72 6.37 16.43
C ALA A 179 -2.91 6.86 15.59
N ALA A 180 -3.43 6.01 14.69
CA ALA A 180 -4.61 6.34 13.88
C ALA A 180 -5.83 6.67 14.75
N ARG A 181 -6.10 5.89 15.79
CA ARG A 181 -7.21 6.16 16.74
C ARG A 181 -7.04 7.48 17.48
N GLU A 182 -5.84 7.84 17.92
CA GLU A 182 -5.62 9.11 18.61
C GLU A 182 -5.78 10.31 17.68
N TYR A 183 -5.27 10.25 16.45
CA TYR A 183 -5.49 11.30 15.47
C TYR A 183 -6.98 11.41 15.09
N HIS A 184 -7.66 10.28 14.90
CA HIS A 184 -9.11 10.27 14.63
C HIS A 184 -9.93 10.85 15.79
N LYS A 185 -9.53 10.67 17.05
CA LYS A 185 -10.17 11.35 18.20
C LYS A 185 -10.02 12.87 18.12
N TYR A 186 -8.88 13.36 17.64
CA TYR A 186 -8.68 14.78 17.39
C TYR A 186 -9.61 15.28 16.26
N LEU A 187 -9.66 14.57 15.11
CA LEU A 187 -10.53 14.91 13.99
C LEU A 187 -12.01 15.00 14.37
N LYS A 188 -12.50 14.12 15.27
CA LYS A 188 -13.87 14.19 15.79
C LYS A 188 -14.21 15.54 16.44
N LYS A 189 -13.22 16.22 17.03
CA LYS A 189 -13.39 17.53 17.69
C LYS A 189 -13.15 18.69 16.73
N ALA A 190 -12.26 18.52 15.75
CA ALA A 190 -11.92 19.53 14.76
C ALA A 190 -12.87 19.50 13.55
N LYS A 191 -14.13 19.95 13.73
CA LYS A 191 -15.18 19.90 12.70
C LYS A 191 -14.77 20.43 11.32
N PRO A 192 -14.08 21.59 11.17
CA PRO A 192 -13.68 22.09 9.85
C PRO A 192 -12.72 21.14 9.13
N ILE A 193 -11.75 20.58 9.85
CA ILE A 193 -10.77 19.63 9.32
C ILE A 193 -11.46 18.32 8.96
N ARG A 194 -12.37 17.83 9.81
CA ARG A 194 -13.16 16.63 9.48
C ARG A 194 -14.01 16.83 8.22
N LYS A 195 -14.49 18.05 7.97
CA LYS A 195 -15.22 18.37 6.73
C LYS A 195 -14.28 18.28 5.53
N LEU A 196 -13.07 18.83 5.63
CA LEU A 196 -12.04 18.73 4.58
C LEU A 196 -11.82 17.29 4.10
N TYR A 197 -11.68 16.33 5.03
CA TYR A 197 -11.56 14.90 4.69
C TYR A 197 -12.81 14.30 4.03
N LYS A 198 -14.01 14.73 4.44
CA LYS A 198 -15.26 14.29 3.80
C LYS A 198 -15.44 14.84 2.38
N ASP A 199 -14.80 15.98 2.13
CA ASP A 199 -14.83 16.65 0.83
C ASP A 199 -13.68 16.13 -0.08
N GLY A 200 -13.03 14.99 0.24
CA GLY A 200 -12.05 14.33 -0.65
C GLY A 200 -10.57 14.55 -0.33
N PHE A 201 -10.23 15.18 0.81
CA PHE A 201 -8.83 15.38 1.25
C PHE A 201 -8.21 14.11 1.83
N ASP A 202 -8.13 13.06 1.02
CA ASP A 202 -7.36 11.84 1.27
C ASP A 202 -6.52 11.60 0.01
N LEU A 203 -5.25 11.97 0.08
CA LEU A 203 -4.39 12.05 -1.10
C LEU A 203 -3.40 10.89 -1.15
N HIS A 204 -3.65 9.82 -0.39
CA HIS A 204 -2.79 8.64 -0.38
C HIS A 204 -2.57 8.13 -1.82
N ASP A 205 -1.31 7.86 -2.15
CA ASP A 205 -0.82 7.44 -3.47
C ASP A 205 -0.95 8.48 -4.61
N CYS A 206 -1.39 9.71 -4.33
CA CYS A 206 -1.28 10.78 -5.33
C CYS A 206 0.18 11.21 -5.51
N ARG A 207 0.62 11.38 -6.76
CA ARG A 207 1.95 11.88 -7.10
C ARG A 207 1.92 13.39 -7.31
N ILE A 208 2.81 14.12 -6.65
CA ILE A 208 2.98 15.56 -6.87
C ILE A 208 3.65 15.77 -8.22
N THR A 209 2.97 16.42 -9.16
CA THR A 209 3.50 16.68 -10.51
C THR A 209 4.16 18.05 -10.59
N GLU A 210 3.56 19.05 -9.96
CA GLU A 210 4.06 20.43 -10.00
C GLU A 210 3.77 21.17 -8.69
N VAL A 211 4.69 22.06 -8.30
CA VAL A 211 4.51 22.96 -7.15
C VAL A 211 4.83 24.39 -7.58
N ILE A 212 3.81 25.25 -7.53
CA ILE A 212 3.91 26.66 -7.95
C ILE A 212 3.68 27.55 -6.73
N SER A 213 4.71 28.31 -6.35
CA SER A 213 4.66 29.29 -5.27
C SER A 213 4.54 30.71 -5.83
N GLU A 214 3.43 31.36 -5.56
CA GLU A 214 3.14 32.74 -5.96
C GLU A 214 2.82 33.60 -4.73
N LYS A 215 2.72 34.91 -4.91
CA LYS A 215 2.42 35.82 -3.79
C LYS A 215 1.05 35.47 -3.19
N GLY A 216 1.04 34.99 -1.94
CA GLY A 216 -0.17 34.64 -1.20
C GLY A 216 -0.80 33.30 -1.58
N LYS A 217 -0.13 32.47 -2.38
CA LYS A 217 -0.67 31.19 -2.86
C LYS A 217 0.42 30.13 -3.06
N LEU A 218 0.16 28.91 -2.65
CA LEU A 218 0.93 27.72 -3.02
C LEU A 218 -0.02 26.75 -3.72
N THR A 219 0.30 26.40 -4.97
CA THR A 219 -0.45 25.44 -5.78
C THR A 219 0.35 24.14 -5.84
N ILE A 220 -0.29 23.01 -5.62
CA ILE A 220 0.29 21.67 -5.72
C ILE A 220 -0.61 20.89 -6.66
N ASP A 221 -0.08 20.52 -7.82
CA ASP A 221 -0.78 19.70 -8.81
C ASP A 221 -0.44 18.23 -8.56
N LEU A 222 -1.44 17.38 -8.75
CA LEU A 222 -1.43 15.97 -8.38
C LEU A 222 -1.84 15.15 -9.59
N ASP A 223 -1.08 14.10 -9.84
CA ASP A 223 -1.56 12.93 -10.56
C ASP A 223 -2.24 12.01 -9.53
N ASN A 224 -3.56 11.83 -9.69
CA ASN A 224 -4.38 11.06 -8.77
C ASN A 224 -4.71 9.65 -9.29
N SER A 225 -4.08 9.21 -10.38
CA SER A 225 -4.34 7.90 -11.00
C SER A 225 -4.14 6.73 -10.03
N GLY A 226 -3.11 6.79 -9.18
CA GLY A 226 -2.84 5.78 -8.13
C GLY A 226 -3.67 5.92 -6.84
N GLY A 227 -4.34 7.06 -6.63
CA GLY A 227 -5.04 7.36 -5.37
C GLY A 227 -6.55 7.11 -5.41
N PHE A 228 -7.21 7.19 -4.26
CA PHE A 228 -8.68 7.05 -4.12
C PHE A 228 -9.41 8.40 -4.04
N THR A 229 -8.89 9.41 -4.74
CA THR A 229 -9.44 10.77 -4.78
C THR A 229 -9.52 11.28 -6.23
N ASP A 230 -10.45 12.18 -6.48
CA ASP A 230 -10.57 12.97 -7.72
C ASP A 230 -9.88 14.34 -7.60
N VAL A 231 -9.26 14.65 -6.47
CA VAL A 231 -8.52 15.90 -6.28
C VAL A 231 -7.28 15.89 -7.17
N GLU A 232 -7.20 16.83 -8.10
CA GLU A 232 -6.07 17.01 -9.04
C GLU A 232 -5.16 18.16 -8.60
N ARG A 233 -5.68 19.08 -7.78
CA ARG A 233 -4.92 20.25 -7.36
C ARG A 233 -5.34 20.76 -5.98
N LEU A 234 -4.33 21.06 -5.16
CA LEU A 234 -4.46 21.80 -3.93
C LEU A 234 -4.01 23.24 -4.10
N VAL A 235 -4.77 24.16 -3.52
CA VAL A 235 -4.41 25.58 -3.43
C VAL A 235 -4.45 26.01 -1.97
N LEU A 236 -3.28 26.36 -1.42
CA LEU A 236 -3.12 26.89 -0.07
C LEU A 236 -3.01 28.42 -0.14
N LEU A 237 -3.91 29.13 0.54
CA LEU A 237 -3.92 30.59 0.62
C LEU A 237 -3.08 31.10 1.79
N ASP A 238 -2.35 32.17 1.53
CA ASP A 238 -1.36 32.79 2.41
C ASP A 238 -0.46 31.74 3.07
N PRO A 239 0.27 30.93 2.28
CA PRO A 239 1.07 29.84 2.79
C PRO A 239 2.35 30.35 3.46
N GLU A 240 2.80 29.63 4.48
CA GLU A 240 4.11 29.77 5.08
C GLU A 240 4.69 28.36 5.26
N ILE A 241 5.65 28.01 4.39
CA ILE A 241 6.34 26.72 4.44
C ILE A 241 7.29 26.75 5.64
N THR A 242 7.08 25.82 6.57
CA THR A 242 7.87 25.70 7.80
C THR A 242 8.87 24.55 7.75
N LEU A 243 8.65 23.57 6.87
CA LEU A 243 9.57 22.46 6.62
C LEU A 243 9.41 21.95 5.18
N ILE A 244 10.55 21.74 4.52
CA ILE A 244 10.68 20.98 3.27
C ILE A 244 12.01 20.23 3.32
N GLU A 245 11.96 18.90 3.34
CA GLU A 245 13.19 18.10 3.40
C GLU A 245 13.78 17.82 2.01
N ASN A 246 12.93 17.73 0.98
CA ASN A 246 13.32 17.48 -0.41
C ASN A 246 12.41 18.26 -1.38
N GLU A 247 12.83 18.38 -2.64
CA GLU A 247 11.94 18.84 -3.72
C GLU A 247 10.69 17.96 -3.76
N LEU A 248 9.51 18.60 -3.87
CA LEU A 248 8.22 17.91 -3.73
C LEU A 248 7.80 17.22 -5.02
N SER A 249 8.10 17.82 -6.17
CA SER A 249 7.73 17.27 -7.47
C SER A 249 8.34 15.87 -7.66
N GLY A 250 7.51 14.92 -8.09
CA GLY A 250 7.87 13.52 -8.24
C GLY A 250 7.68 12.66 -6.99
N PHE A 251 7.38 13.24 -5.82
CA PHE A 251 7.06 12.46 -4.63
C PHE A 251 5.59 12.05 -4.60
N TYR A 252 5.34 10.86 -4.07
CA TYR A 252 4.02 10.33 -3.75
C TYR A 252 3.60 10.74 -2.34
N TRP A 253 2.32 11.03 -2.18
CA TRP A 253 1.72 11.41 -0.91
C TRP A 253 1.34 10.16 -0.13
N LEU A 254 1.88 10.00 1.07
CA LEU A 254 1.60 8.83 1.90
C LEU A 254 0.55 9.14 2.95
N TYR A 255 0.81 10.11 3.83
CA TYR A 255 -0.09 10.42 4.94
C TYR A 255 0.00 11.89 5.28
N GLU A 256 -1.11 12.44 5.78
CA GLU A 256 -1.18 13.81 6.23
C GLU A 256 -1.82 13.97 7.60
N GLU A 257 -1.44 15.05 8.26
CA GLU A 257 -2.05 15.53 9.47
C GLU A 257 -2.31 17.03 9.35
N VAL A 258 -3.54 17.43 9.65
CA VAL A 258 -3.94 18.83 9.65
C VAL A 258 -4.28 19.25 11.07
N TYR A 259 -3.63 20.32 11.53
CA TYR A 259 -3.85 20.89 12.84
C TYR A 259 -4.40 22.31 12.76
N ARG A 260 -5.24 22.69 13.73
CA ARG A 260 -5.61 24.09 13.92
C ARG A 260 -4.51 24.80 14.71
N LYS A 261 -4.04 25.94 14.20
CA LYS A 261 -2.98 26.76 14.80
C LYS A 261 -3.47 28.21 14.91
N GLY A 262 -4.21 28.48 15.99
CA GLY A 262 -4.93 29.74 16.15
C GLY A 262 -6.06 29.87 15.12
N ASP A 263 -5.99 30.92 14.30
CA ASP A 263 -6.93 31.18 13.20
C ASP A 263 -6.50 30.56 11.86
N ARG A 264 -5.30 29.98 11.81
CA ARG A 264 -4.73 29.29 10.64
C ARG A 264 -4.76 27.78 10.83
N TYR A 265 -4.36 27.07 9.78
CA TYR A 265 -4.16 25.62 9.79
C TYR A 265 -2.69 25.29 9.52
N GLU A 266 -2.27 24.11 9.94
CA GLU A 266 -0.95 23.55 9.66
C GLU A 266 -1.14 22.17 9.05
N LEU A 267 -0.70 22.01 7.81
CA LEU A 267 -0.66 20.75 7.08
C LEU A 267 0.73 20.16 7.24
N ASN A 268 0.80 18.93 7.73
CA ASN A 268 2.00 18.14 7.82
C ASN A 268 1.83 16.91 6.93
N VAL A 269 2.78 16.65 6.02
CA VAL A 269 2.70 15.57 5.04
C VAL A 269 3.93 14.69 5.12
N LEU A 270 3.71 13.39 5.09
CA LEU A 270 4.71 12.37 4.82
C LEU A 270 4.64 11.96 3.35
N LEU A 271 5.77 12.02 2.68
CA LEU A 271 5.94 11.77 1.26
C LEU A 271 6.90 10.59 1.01
N SER A 272 6.77 9.93 -0.14
CA SER A 272 7.68 8.91 -0.64
C SER A 272 8.25 9.28 -2.01
N GLY A 273 9.58 9.27 -2.15
CA GLY A 273 10.24 9.33 -3.45
C GLY A 273 10.25 7.96 -4.14
N GLN A 274 10.52 7.95 -5.45
CA GLN A 274 10.61 6.72 -6.25
C GLN A 274 11.70 5.75 -5.78
N ASP A 275 12.75 6.26 -5.13
CA ASP A 275 13.82 5.45 -4.53
C ASP A 275 13.50 4.97 -3.11
N GLY A 276 12.26 5.18 -2.66
CA GLY A 276 11.78 4.84 -1.32
C GLY A 276 12.16 5.86 -0.24
N ILE A 277 12.85 6.96 -0.58
CA ILE A 277 13.17 8.04 0.38
C ILE A 277 11.88 8.58 0.99
N LYS A 278 11.86 8.71 2.31
CA LYS A 278 10.74 9.33 3.03
C LYS A 278 11.07 10.77 3.35
N SER A 279 10.17 11.68 2.99
CA SER A 279 10.35 13.14 3.11
C SER A 279 9.19 13.76 3.88
N TYR A 280 9.47 14.81 4.64
CA TYR A 280 8.44 15.64 5.27
C TYR A 280 8.26 16.98 4.56
N PHE A 281 7.01 17.38 4.46
CA PHE A 281 6.58 18.71 4.05
C PHE A 281 5.65 19.28 5.12
N THR A 282 5.84 20.53 5.53
CA THR A 282 4.96 21.20 6.49
C THR A 282 4.74 22.65 6.10
N VAL A 283 3.48 23.05 6.07
CA VAL A 283 3.03 24.38 5.65
C VAL A 283 1.88 24.85 6.52
N THR A 284 1.94 26.10 6.96
CA THR A 284 0.79 26.78 7.56
C THR A 284 0.06 27.61 6.52
N TYR A 285 -1.27 27.69 6.62
CA TYR A 285 -2.11 28.33 5.62
C TYR A 285 -3.43 28.81 6.23
N ASP A 286 -4.09 29.76 5.57
CA ASP A 286 -5.36 30.32 6.04
C ASP A 286 -6.56 29.50 5.54
N LYS A 287 -6.53 29.14 4.26
CA LYS A 287 -7.56 28.35 3.60
C LYS A 287 -6.93 27.40 2.59
N ILE A 288 -7.52 26.21 2.48
CA ILE A 288 -7.22 25.25 1.42
C ILE A 288 -8.41 25.18 0.47
N LEU A 289 -8.13 25.13 -0.82
CA LEU A 289 -9.09 24.83 -1.88
C LEU A 289 -8.62 23.56 -2.58
N MET A 290 -9.57 22.70 -2.91
CA MET A 290 -9.34 21.49 -3.69
C MET A 290 -10.03 21.67 -5.03
N VAL A 291 -9.32 21.38 -6.11
CA VAL A 291 -9.89 21.29 -7.45
C VAL A 291 -10.02 19.81 -7.75
N HIS A 292 -11.25 19.42 -8.10
CA HIS A 292 -11.64 18.05 -8.40
C HIS A 292 -11.76 17.90 -9.91
N GLY A 293 -11.23 16.79 -10.42
CA GLY A 293 -11.28 16.43 -11.83
C GLY A 293 -12.42 15.47 -12.13
N GLU A 294 -12.52 15.14 -13.41
CA GLU A 294 -13.34 14.02 -13.84
C GLU A 294 -12.56 12.74 -13.56
N LYS A 295 -12.96 12.02 -12.51
CA LYS A 295 -12.50 10.66 -12.27
C LYS A 295 -13.68 9.74 -12.52
N ASP A 296 -13.53 8.83 -13.49
CA ASP A 296 -14.50 7.76 -13.69
C ASP A 296 -14.33 6.78 -12.53
N TRP A 297 -15.27 6.83 -11.61
CA TRP A 297 -15.26 5.97 -10.43
C TRP A 297 -15.71 4.54 -10.74
N GLY A 298 -16.24 4.30 -11.95
CA GLY A 298 -17.15 3.19 -12.22
C GLY A 298 -18.42 3.37 -11.39
N ASP A 299 -19.60 3.29 -12.00
CA ASP A 299 -20.85 3.38 -11.23
C ASP A 299 -20.94 2.18 -10.26
N PHE A 300 -20.64 2.42 -8.98
CA PHE A 300 -20.95 1.52 -7.86
C PHE A 300 -22.25 2.02 -7.21
N GLU A 301 -23.40 1.64 -7.79
CA GLU A 301 -24.72 1.73 -7.12
C GLU A 301 -24.97 0.49 -6.24
#